data_AF-A0A8J7L647-F1
#
_entry.id   AF-A0A8J7L647-F1
#
_cell.length_a   1.000
_cell.length_b   1.000
_cell.length_c   1.000
_cell.angle_alpha   90.00
_cell.angle_beta   90.00
_cell.angle_gamma   90.00
#
_symmetry.space_group_name_H-M   'P 1'
#
loop_
_entity.id
_entity.type
_entity.pdbx_description
1 polymer ?
#
loop_
_entity_poly.entity_id
_entity_poly.type
_entity_poly.pdbx_seq_one_letter_code
_entity_poly.pdbx_strand_id
1 'polypeptide(L)' 'MGAPKAITAAAHKLARIFYRLWTSGDQFIDPGVDAYEQRYRERVVNNLKKKALAFGLELTPISDSTQCVS' A
#
# COMPACT_ATOMS: atom_id res chain seq x y z
N MET A 1 21.77 21.94 1.62
CA MET A 1 20.88 22.24 2.78
C MET A 1 19.65 21.32 2.75
N GLY A 2 19.74 20.04 3.12
CA GLY A 2 18.60 19.11 2.94
C GLY A 2 18.52 17.98 3.96
N ALA A 3 19.63 17.28 4.19
CA ALA A 3 19.67 16.12 5.09
C ALA A 3 19.24 16.41 6.55
N PRO A 4 19.78 17.43 7.26
CA PRO A 4 19.41 17.64 8.67
C PRO A 4 17.93 18.03 8.85
N LYS A 5 17.36 18.79 7.91
CA LYS A 5 15.94 19.18 7.95
C LYS A 5 15.01 17.98 7.72
N ALA A 6 15.40 17.05 6.84
CA ALA A 6 14.65 15.83 6.60
C ALA A 6 14.66 14.89 7.82
N ILE A 7 15.81 14.76 8.49
CA ILE A 7 15.95 13.95 9.72
C ILE A 7 15.02 14.47 10.82
N THR A 8 15.04 15.78 11.09
CA THR A 8 14.16 16.39 12.10
C THR A 8 12.68 16.22 11.75
N ALA A 9 12.31 16.39 10.47
CA ALA A 9 10.93 16.19 10.04
C ALA A 9 10.45 14.74 10.22
N ALA A 10 11.32 13.77 9.92
CA ALA A 10 11.03 12.35 10.14
C ALA A 10 10.88 12.03 11.63
N ALA A 11 11.80 12.51 12.48
CA ALA A 11 11.72 12.34 13.93
C ALA A 11 10.45 12.96 14.51
N HIS A 12 10.10 14.18 14.09
CA HIS A 12 8.86 14.84 14.52
C HIS A 12 7.61 14.06 14.09
N LYS A 13 7.60 13.50 12.87
CA LYS A 13 6.50 12.66 12.40
C LYS A 13 6.37 11.39 13.25
N LEU A 14 7.47 10.74 13.59
CA LEU A 14 7.49 9.57 14.48
C LEU A 14 6.99 9.93 15.88
N ALA A 15 7.52 11.00 16.49
CA ALA A 15 7.11 11.46 17.81
C ALA A 15 5.59 11.72 17.87
N ARG A 16 5.02 12.33 16.82
CA ARG A 16 3.57 12.58 16.75
C ARG A 16 2.74 11.30 16.65
N ILE A 17 3.24 10.28 15.94
CA ILE A 17 2.57 8.97 15.84
C ILE A 17 2.56 8.30 17.22
N PHE A 18 3.71 8.21 17.88
CA PHE A 18 3.82 7.59 19.21
C PHE A 18 3.02 8.35 20.26
N TYR A 19 3.09 9.68 20.28
CA TYR A 19 2.30 10.50 21.17
C TYR A 19 0.81 10.22 20.98
N ARG A 20 0.29 10.26 19.74
CA ARG A 20 -1.13 9.97 19.48
C ARG A 20 -1.52 8.55 19.89
N LEU A 21 -0.65 7.57 19.66
CA LEU A 21 -0.91 6.19 20.06
C LEU A 21 -1.05 6.06 21.58
N TRP A 22 -0.18 6.70 22.36
CA TRP A 22 -0.24 6.67 23.82
C TRP A 22 -1.37 7.51 24.40
N THR A 23 -1.63 8.70 23.84
CA THR A 23 -2.61 9.64 24.42
C THR A 23 -4.04 9.33 24.03
N SER A 24 -4.30 8.79 22.84
CA SER A 24 -5.67 8.51 22.38
C SER A 24 -6.27 7.25 23.00
N GLY A 25 -5.46 6.34 23.56
CA GLY A 25 -5.97 5.12 24.21
C GLY A 25 -6.77 4.19 23.29
N ASP A 26 -6.77 4.44 21.98
CA ASP A 26 -7.47 3.62 21.00
C ASP A 26 -6.86 2.22 21.01
N GLN A 27 -7.72 1.21 21.18
CA GLN A 27 -7.29 -0.16 21.03
C GLN A 27 -6.86 -0.35 19.58
N PHE A 28 -5.59 -0.69 19.38
CA PHE A 28 -5.11 -1.08 18.07
C PHE A 28 -5.78 -2.41 17.70
N ILE A 29 -6.81 -2.33 16.86
CA ILE A 29 -7.44 -3.51 16.25
C ILE A 29 -6.57 -3.87 15.05
N ASP A 30 -5.86 -4.99 15.16
CA ASP A 30 -5.11 -5.53 14.03
C ASP A 30 -6.10 -5.85 12.91
N PRO A 31 -6.03 -5.16 11.74
CA PRO A 31 -6.89 -5.47 10.61
C PRO A 31 -6.63 -6.88 10.05
N GLY A 32 -5.58 -7.56 10.52
CA GLY A 32 -5.21 -8.91 10.13
C GLY A 32 -4.39 -8.93 8.84
N VAL A 33 -3.77 -10.09 8.60
CA VAL A 33 -2.92 -10.33 7.43
C VAL A 33 -3.71 -10.17 6.13
N ASP A 34 -4.94 -10.70 6.09
CA ASP A 34 -5.79 -10.67 4.89
C ASP A 34 -6.07 -9.24 4.39
N ALA A 35 -6.38 -8.32 5.29
CA ALA A 35 -6.64 -6.93 4.94
C ALA A 35 -5.39 -6.22 4.41
N TYR A 36 -4.21 -6.58 4.93
CA TYR A 36 -2.93 -6.09 4.43
C TYR A 36 -2.62 -6.64 3.04
N GLU A 37 -2.79 -7.95 2.84
CA GLU A 37 -2.56 -8.61 1.55
C GLU A 37 -3.48 -8.08 0.46
N GLN A 38 -4.77 -7.89 0.76
CA GLN A 38 -5.73 -7.33 -0.18
C GLN A 38 -5.32 -5.92 -0.64
N ARG A 39 -4.94 -5.05 0.31
CA ARG A 39 -4.44 -3.70 0.00
C ARG A 39 -3.14 -3.74 -0.79
N TYR A 40 -2.24 -4.68 -0.48
CA TYR A 40 -1.01 -4.86 -1.22
C TYR A 40 -1.30 -5.25 -2.67
N ARG A 41 -2.17 -6.23 -2.88
CA ARG A 41 -2.61 -6.68 -4.21
C ARG A 41 -3.20 -5.53 -5.02
N GLU A 42 -4.09 -4.74 -4.43
CA GLU A 42 -4.68 -3.56 -5.07
C GLU A 42 -3.63 -2.54 -5.51
N ARG A 43 -2.63 -2.26 -4.65
CA ARG A 43 -1.53 -1.35 -5.01
C ARG A 43 -0.71 -1.88 -6.18
N VAL A 44 -0.41 -3.18 -6.18
CA VAL A 44 0.35 -3.83 -7.25
C VAL A 44 -0.41 -3.73 -8.57
N VAL A 45 -1.70 -4.09 -8.60
CA VAL A 45 -2.54 -4.02 -9.80
C VAL A 45 -2.66 -2.57 -10.30
N ASN A 46 -2.87 -1.62 -9.42
CA ASN A 46 -2.94 -0.21 -9.80
C ASN A 46 -1.63 0.32 -10.39
N ASN A 47 -0.49 -0.09 -9.82
CA ASN A 47 0.83 0.28 -10.35
C ASN A 47 1.07 -0.36 -11.73
N LEU A 48 0.64 -1.61 -11.93
CA LEU A 48 0.70 -2.29 -13.23
C LEU A 48 -0.16 -1.58 -14.27
N LYS A 49 -1.41 -1.23 -13.92
CA LYS A 49 -2.30 -0.47 -14.82
C LYS A 49 -1.69 0.88 -15.21
N LYS A 50 -1.12 1.62 -14.26
CA LYS A 50 -0.43 2.89 -14.53
C LYS A 50 0.77 2.71 -15.45
N LYS A 51 1.55 1.64 -15.26
CA LYS A 51 2.69 1.31 -16.14
C LYS A 51 2.23 0.96 -17.55
N ALA A 52 1.17 0.16 -17.69
CA ALA A 52 0.60 -0.19 -19.00
C ALA A 52 0.14 1.08 -19.75
N LEU A 53 -0.60 1.97 -19.08
CA LEU A 53 -1.05 3.25 -19.64
C LEU A 53 0.12 4.12 -20.12
N ALA A 54 1.24 4.13 -19.40
CA ALA A 54 2.44 4.88 -19.82
C ALA A 54 3.04 4.38 -21.14
N PHE A 55 2.76 3.13 -21.53
CA PHE A 55 3.17 2.54 -22.80
C PHE A 55 2.04 2.49 -23.85
N GLY A 56 0.88 3.10 -23.57
CA GLY A 56 -0.29 3.01 -24.46
C GLY A 56 -0.94 1.62 -24.48
N LEU A 57 -0.70 0.81 -23.45
CA LEU A 57 -1.25 -0.52 -23.28
C LEU A 57 -2.36 -0.54 -22.23
N GLU A 58 -3.30 -1.47 -22.36
CA GLU A 58 -4.35 -1.70 -21.37
C GLU A 58 -4.10 -3.02 -20.63
N LEU A 59 -4.18 -2.99 -19.30
CA LEU A 59 -4.07 -4.19 -18.46
C LEU A 59 -5.42 -4.90 -18.44
N THR A 60 -5.52 -6.03 -19.13
CA THR A 60 -6.70 -6.91 -19.09
C THR A 60 -6.42 -8.12 -18.18
N PRO A 61 -7.40 -8.54 -17.36
CA PRO A 61 -7.29 -9.78 -16.62
C PRO A 61 -7.24 -10.95 -17.62
N ILE A 62 -6.38 -11.91 -17.35
CA ILE A 62 -6.40 -13.18 -18.09
C ILE A 62 -7.67 -13.90 -17.63
N SER A 63 -8.65 -14.04 -18.52
CA SER A 63 -9.79 -14.92 -18.30
C SER A 63 -9.26 -16.33 -18.08
N ASP A 64 -9.62 -16.98 -16.97
CA ASP A 64 -9.29 -18.40 -16.74
C ASP A 64 -9.90 -19.26 -17.86
N SER A 65 -9.12 -19.55 -18.90
CA SER A 65 -9.46 -20.57 -19.89
C SER A 65 -8.89 -21.93 -19.44
N THR A 66 -9.13 -22.31 -18.17
CA THR A 66 -8.89 -23.68 -17.68
C THR A 66 -10.23 -24.36 -17.40
N GLN A 67 -11.05 -24.51 -18.44
CA GLN A 67 -12.07 -25.56 -18.54
C GLN A 67 -12.23 -26.00 -20.00
N CYS A 68 -11.20 -26.61 -20.57
CA CYS A 68 -11.31 -27.38 -21.82
C CYS A 68 -10.26 -28.50 -21.77
N VAL A 69 -10.62 -29.71 -21.33
CA VAL A 69 -10.63 -30.97 -22.12
C VAL A 69 -11.31 -32.07 -21.28
N SER A 70 -12.51 -32.49 -21.67
CA SER A 70 -13.02 -33.87 -21.52
C SER A 70 -14.01 -34.10 -22.66
#